data_AF-A0A1E7M2J6-F1
#
_entry.id   AF-A0A1E7M2J6-F1
#
_cell.length_a   1.000
_cell.length_b   1.000
_cell.length_c   1.000
_cell.angle_alpha   90.00
_cell.angle_beta   90.00
_cell.angle_gamma   90.00
#
_symmetry.space_group_name_H-M   'P 1'
#
loop_
_entity.id
_entity.type
_entity.pdbx_description
1 polymer ?
#
loop_
_entity_poly.entity_id
_entity_poly.type
_entity_poly.pdbx_seq_one_letter_code
_entity_poly.pdbx_strand_id
1 'polypeptide(L)'
;MPQLPDDLDAVAVRTWCSLALEALGRERTEIDAINVYPIADGDTGTNLYLTVESAAAAVEAVFAAHETGTTTPATADAVRAMAHGALIGARGNSGTILAQLLRGMAGVLAEGSDADHLGLALARAADAARQAVAHPVEGTVLTVATAAAEAARGDAGDLHAVVRAAYEGARAALARTPEQLAVLGRAGVVDAGGRGLVTVLGALLEAVTGQAPVREPRTGAVGPAGAVAAATVTDGPLDCPEEAGGGGPAFEVIYLLEARDEQVDRLRARLDALGDSLVVVGGDGLWHVHVHVDDAGAAVEAGVEAGRPYRIRITHFATESGHDVRVQAEPAQRAVVVVVPGDGLAGLCTEAGATTVIARPGEPPASGELVDAIRRAHAREVVLLPNDAALRHTAAAAAEQART
;
A
#
# COMPACT_ATOMS: atom_id res chain seq x y z
N MET A 1 -31.60 11.76 -11.83
CA MET A 1 -30.16 11.70 -11.48
C MET A 1 -30.09 11.71 -9.97
N PRO A 2 -29.29 10.85 -9.33
CA PRO A 2 -29.03 11.01 -7.90
C PRO A 2 -28.47 12.42 -7.67
N GLN A 3 -28.92 13.09 -6.61
CA GLN A 3 -28.34 14.37 -6.21
C GLN A 3 -26.88 14.13 -5.85
N LEU A 4 -26.00 14.97 -6.39
CA LEU A 4 -24.59 14.94 -6.03
C LEU A 4 -24.45 15.43 -4.58
N PRO A 5 -23.58 14.82 -3.78
CA PRO A 5 -23.40 15.20 -2.39
C PRO A 5 -22.86 16.62 -2.26
N ASP A 6 -23.47 17.41 -1.38
CA ASP A 6 -22.92 18.69 -0.90
C ASP A 6 -21.90 18.45 0.25
N ASP A 7 -21.96 17.28 0.89
CA ASP A 7 -21.08 16.82 1.97
C ASP A 7 -20.55 15.41 1.69
N LEU A 8 -19.33 15.10 2.17
CA LEU A 8 -18.73 13.76 2.06
C LEU A 8 -19.36 12.77 3.05
N ASP A 9 -20.58 12.30 2.76
CA ASP A 9 -21.31 11.37 3.62
C ASP A 9 -20.74 9.93 3.63
N ALA A 10 -21.28 9.07 4.50
CA ALA A 10 -20.85 7.68 4.61
C ALA A 10 -20.94 6.90 3.28
N VAL A 11 -21.94 7.19 2.44
CA VAL A 11 -22.13 6.52 1.15
C VAL A 11 -21.04 6.98 0.18
N ALA A 12 -20.74 8.28 0.14
CA ALA A 12 -19.65 8.84 -0.64
C ALA A 12 -18.29 8.25 -0.22
N VAL A 13 -18.05 8.03 1.08
CA VAL A 13 -16.85 7.35 1.58
C VAL A 13 -16.78 5.90 1.09
N ARG A 14 -17.89 5.15 1.16
CA ARG A 14 -17.97 3.78 0.63
C ARG A 14 -17.70 3.74 -0.88
N THR A 15 -18.31 4.65 -1.64
CA THR A 15 -18.10 4.79 -3.08
C THR A 15 -16.66 5.16 -3.39
N TRP A 16 -16.06 6.08 -2.63
CA TRP A 16 -14.65 6.44 -2.78
C TRP A 16 -13.73 5.23 -2.59
N CYS A 17 -13.90 4.46 -1.51
CA CYS A 17 -13.11 3.23 -1.29
C CYS A 17 -13.24 2.25 -2.46
N SER A 18 -14.47 2.02 -2.95
CA SER A 18 -14.72 1.11 -4.07
C SER A 18 -14.06 1.59 -5.37
N LEU A 19 -14.20 2.88 -5.70
CA LEU A 19 -13.58 3.47 -6.89
C LEU A 19 -12.05 3.49 -6.80
N ALA A 20 -11.50 3.77 -5.62
CA ALA A 20 -10.06 3.75 -5.39
C ALA A 20 -9.48 2.34 -5.58
N LEU A 21 -10.18 1.33 -5.06
CA LEU A 21 -9.80 -0.07 -5.23
C LEU A 21 -9.82 -0.49 -6.70
N GLU A 22 -10.86 -0.14 -7.45
CA GLU A 22 -10.95 -0.43 -8.88
C GLU A 22 -9.88 0.32 -9.68
N ALA A 23 -9.64 1.59 -9.36
CA ALA A 23 -8.65 2.41 -10.05
C ALA A 23 -7.23 1.89 -9.82
N LEU A 24 -6.85 1.59 -8.57
CA LEU A 24 -5.57 0.98 -8.25
C LEU A 24 -5.44 -0.43 -8.84
N GLY A 25 -6.51 -1.23 -8.83
CA GLY A 25 -6.49 -2.57 -9.44
C GLY A 25 -6.15 -2.54 -10.93
N ARG A 26 -6.61 -1.50 -11.65
CA ARG A 26 -6.28 -1.29 -13.06
C ARG A 26 -4.88 -0.70 -13.28
N GLU A 27 -4.41 0.16 -12.38
CA GLU A 27 -3.16 0.91 -12.54
C GLU A 27 -1.95 0.25 -11.86
N ARG A 28 -2.16 -0.75 -10.98
CA ARG A 28 -1.09 -1.33 -10.15
C ARG A 28 0.15 -1.75 -10.95
N THR A 29 -0.02 -2.42 -12.09
CA THR A 29 1.10 -2.88 -12.92
C THR A 29 1.89 -1.72 -13.53
N GLU A 30 1.21 -0.61 -13.87
CA GLU A 30 1.88 0.59 -14.37
C GLU A 30 2.62 1.33 -13.25
N ILE A 31 2.03 1.37 -12.05
CA ILE A 31 2.66 1.95 -10.87
C ILE A 31 3.89 1.13 -10.45
N ASP A 32 3.77 -0.20 -10.44
CA ASP A 32 4.85 -1.15 -10.17
C ASP A 32 6.00 -0.97 -11.18
N ALA A 33 5.69 -0.77 -12.46
CA ALA A 33 6.68 -0.59 -13.52
C ALA A 33 7.51 0.71 -13.40
N ILE A 34 7.02 1.73 -12.67
CA ILE A 34 7.74 2.99 -12.44
C ILE A 34 8.36 3.08 -11.03
N ASN A 35 8.26 2.01 -10.24
CA ASN A 35 8.80 1.96 -8.88
C ASN A 35 10.33 1.84 -8.91
N VAL A 36 11.01 2.98 -8.80
CA VAL A 36 12.48 3.09 -8.84
C VAL A 36 13.08 3.72 -7.59
N TYR A 37 12.26 4.09 -6.60
CA TYR A 37 12.69 4.75 -5.35
C TYR A 37 11.75 4.40 -4.18
N PRO A 38 12.28 4.21 -2.95
CA PRO A 38 13.71 4.13 -2.62
C PRO A 38 14.36 2.83 -3.09
N ILE A 39 13.56 1.78 -3.23
CA ILE A 39 13.96 0.46 -3.70
C ILE A 39 13.16 0.13 -4.96
N ALA A 40 13.83 -0.36 -5.99
CA ALA A 40 13.23 -0.75 -7.25
C ALA A 40 12.74 -2.21 -7.22
N ASP A 41 11.84 -2.52 -6.29
CA ASP A 41 11.28 -3.87 -6.07
C ASP A 41 9.98 -4.13 -6.84
N GLY A 42 9.42 -3.10 -7.49
CA GLY A 42 8.26 -3.25 -8.37
C GLY A 42 6.97 -3.63 -7.65
N ASP A 43 6.80 -3.24 -6.39
CA ASP A 43 5.64 -3.64 -5.59
C ASP A 43 4.69 -2.49 -5.16
N THR A 44 5.05 -1.23 -5.43
CA THR A 44 4.33 -0.06 -4.89
C THR A 44 2.84 -0.05 -5.23
N GLY A 45 2.47 -0.31 -6.48
CA GLY A 45 1.07 -0.41 -6.92
C GLY A 45 0.34 -1.57 -6.23
N THR A 46 1.00 -2.72 -6.10
CA THR A 46 0.46 -3.88 -5.37
C THR A 46 0.23 -3.56 -3.88
N ASN A 47 1.19 -2.91 -3.23
CA ASN A 47 1.13 -2.49 -1.83
C ASN A 47 -0.01 -1.49 -1.56
N LEU A 48 -0.18 -0.51 -2.45
CA LEU A 48 -1.28 0.44 -2.38
C LEU A 48 -2.64 -0.24 -2.59
N TYR A 49 -2.75 -1.13 -3.58
CA TYR A 49 -3.98 -1.90 -3.83
C TYR A 49 -4.40 -2.70 -2.59
N LEU A 50 -3.49 -3.47 -1.99
CA LEU A 50 -3.79 -4.30 -0.81
C LEU A 50 -4.18 -3.45 0.41
N THR A 51 -3.56 -2.28 0.57
CA THR A 51 -3.89 -1.33 1.65
C THR A 51 -5.32 -0.80 1.48
N VAL A 52 -5.69 -0.40 0.26
CA VAL A 52 -7.05 0.09 -0.04
C VAL A 52 -8.08 -1.04 -0.02
N GLU A 53 -7.72 -2.27 -0.40
CA GLU A 53 -8.60 -3.44 -0.28
C GLU A 53 -9.02 -3.67 1.18
N SER A 54 -8.05 -3.60 2.10
CA SER A 54 -8.31 -3.70 3.54
C SER A 54 -9.17 -2.54 4.07
N ALA A 55 -8.92 -1.31 3.60
CA ALA A 55 -9.72 -0.14 3.94
C ALA A 55 -11.18 -0.28 3.45
N ALA A 56 -11.38 -0.71 2.21
CA ALA A 56 -12.69 -0.93 1.60
C ALA A 56 -13.44 -2.04 2.35
N ALA A 57 -12.80 -3.17 2.65
CA ALA A 57 -13.40 -4.25 3.41
C ALA A 57 -13.88 -3.80 4.80
N ALA A 58 -13.11 -2.95 5.49
CA ALA A 58 -13.51 -2.40 6.78
C ALA A 58 -14.74 -1.48 6.68
N VAL A 59 -14.82 -0.64 5.63
CA VAL A 59 -16.02 0.18 5.38
C VAL A 59 -17.22 -0.70 5.06
N GLU A 60 -17.06 -1.70 4.20
CA GLU A 60 -18.13 -2.66 3.86
C GLU A 60 -18.67 -3.38 5.10
N ALA A 61 -17.80 -3.77 6.04
CA ALA A 61 -18.22 -4.40 7.29
C ALA A 61 -19.11 -3.47 8.15
N VAL A 62 -18.83 -2.16 8.19
CA VAL A 62 -19.67 -1.18 8.88
C VAL A 62 -21.04 -1.08 8.22
N PHE A 63 -21.10 -1.07 6.89
CA PHE A 63 -22.37 -1.07 6.15
C PHE A 63 -23.17 -2.36 6.36
N ALA A 64 -22.53 -3.53 6.27
CA ALA A 64 -23.17 -4.82 6.48
C ALA A 64 -23.78 -4.95 7.90
N ALA A 65 -23.12 -4.39 8.92
CA ALA A 65 -23.67 -4.34 10.27
C ALA A 65 -24.99 -3.55 10.35
N HIS A 66 -25.15 -2.54 9.49
CA HIS A 66 -26.32 -1.67 9.41
C HIS A 66 -27.40 -2.18 8.44
N GLU A 67 -27.10 -3.11 7.53
CA GLU A 67 -28.09 -3.74 6.64
C GLU A 67 -29.19 -4.50 7.39
N THR A 68 -28.91 -4.95 8.61
CA THR A 68 -29.90 -5.56 9.50
C THR A 68 -30.80 -4.53 10.22
N GLY A 69 -30.47 -3.24 10.12
CA GLY A 69 -31.20 -2.11 10.70
C GLY A 69 -31.95 -1.26 9.66
N THR A 70 -32.45 -0.10 10.08
CA THR A 70 -33.16 0.88 9.21
C THR A 70 -32.37 2.17 8.96
N THR A 71 -31.12 2.22 9.43
CA THR A 71 -30.29 3.44 9.43
C THR A 71 -29.00 3.21 8.66
N THR A 72 -28.58 4.20 7.90
CA THR A 72 -27.22 4.23 7.31
C THR A 72 -26.17 4.48 8.39
N PRO A 73 -24.93 3.99 8.22
CA PRO A 73 -23.83 4.33 9.13
C PRO A 73 -23.60 5.84 9.20
N ALA A 74 -23.10 6.34 10.33
CA ALA A 74 -22.61 7.70 10.42
C ALA A 74 -21.31 7.85 9.59
N THR A 75 -21.09 9.03 9.00
CA THR A 75 -19.86 9.34 8.25
C THR A 75 -18.62 9.10 9.10
N ALA A 76 -18.66 9.49 10.37
CA ALA A 76 -17.58 9.27 11.32
C ALA A 76 -17.20 7.79 11.46
N ASP A 77 -18.17 6.88 11.47
CA ASP A 77 -17.92 5.44 11.57
C ASP A 77 -17.27 4.91 10.28
N ALA A 78 -17.75 5.37 9.12
CA ALA A 78 -17.20 4.98 7.82
C ALA A 78 -15.74 5.44 7.65
N VAL A 79 -15.42 6.72 7.94
CA VAL A 79 -14.04 7.23 7.81
C VAL A 79 -13.08 6.63 8.83
N ARG A 80 -13.54 6.35 10.06
CA ARG A 80 -12.74 5.64 11.07
C ARG A 80 -12.47 4.21 10.65
N ALA A 81 -13.45 3.50 10.10
CA ALA A 81 -13.28 2.15 9.59
C ALA A 81 -12.32 2.12 8.39
N MET A 82 -12.42 3.08 7.46
CA MET A 82 -11.48 3.23 6.36
C MET A 82 -10.04 3.39 6.86
N ALA A 83 -9.80 4.33 7.77
CA ALA A 83 -8.48 4.58 8.34
C ALA A 83 -7.95 3.37 9.12
N HIS A 84 -8.80 2.71 9.90
CA HIS A 84 -8.42 1.52 10.67
C HIS A 84 -8.08 0.34 9.76
N GLY A 85 -8.91 0.06 8.76
CA GLY A 85 -8.65 -0.99 7.76
C GLY A 85 -7.37 -0.74 6.98
N ALA A 86 -7.11 0.50 6.56
CA ALA A 86 -5.86 0.88 5.90
C ALA A 86 -4.64 0.66 6.83
N LEU A 87 -4.73 1.05 8.10
CA LEU A 87 -3.64 0.88 9.07
C LEU A 87 -3.30 -0.59 9.33
N ILE A 88 -4.32 -1.43 9.52
CA ILE A 88 -4.13 -2.88 9.76
C ILE A 88 -3.64 -3.61 8.50
N GLY A 89 -4.08 -3.16 7.33
CA GLY A 89 -3.78 -3.77 6.04
C GLY A 89 -2.57 -3.20 5.31
N ALA A 90 -1.91 -2.19 5.89
CA ALA A 90 -0.79 -1.51 5.25
C ALA A 90 0.32 -2.50 4.84
N ARG A 91 0.84 -2.33 3.63
CA ARG A 91 1.95 -3.11 3.07
C ARG A 91 3.00 -2.19 2.48
N GLY A 92 4.27 -2.50 2.70
CA GLY A 92 5.37 -1.70 2.18
C GLY A 92 5.35 -0.24 2.67
N ASN A 93 6.35 0.56 2.27
CA ASN A 93 6.41 1.97 2.69
C ASN A 93 5.24 2.76 2.09
N SER A 94 4.93 2.50 0.82
CA SER A 94 3.85 3.15 0.08
C SER A 94 2.47 2.93 0.71
N GLY A 95 2.14 1.70 1.13
CA GLY A 95 0.89 1.41 1.82
C GLY A 95 0.84 1.99 3.23
N THR A 96 1.95 1.92 3.98
CA THR A 96 2.05 2.52 5.32
C THR A 96 1.86 4.05 5.27
N ILE A 97 2.46 4.75 4.30
CA ILE A 97 2.28 6.20 4.11
C ILE A 97 0.83 6.51 3.69
N LEU A 98 0.24 5.74 2.77
CA LEU A 98 -1.17 5.92 2.38
C LEU A 98 -2.11 5.73 3.58
N ALA A 99 -1.87 4.72 4.41
CA ALA A 99 -2.67 4.49 5.62
C ALA A 99 -2.60 5.69 6.59
N GLN A 100 -1.44 6.32 6.72
CA GLN A 100 -1.30 7.53 7.53
C GLN A 100 -2.01 8.74 6.94
N LEU A 101 -1.98 8.91 5.60
CA LEU A 101 -2.77 9.94 4.93
C LEU A 101 -4.26 9.76 5.24
N LEU A 102 -4.79 8.55 5.04
CA LEU A 102 -6.19 8.24 5.31
C LEU A 102 -6.55 8.43 6.79
N ARG A 103 -5.67 8.05 7.72
CA ARG A 103 -5.85 8.29 9.16
C ARG A 103 -5.87 9.79 9.49
N GLY A 104 -4.96 10.56 8.93
CA GLY A 104 -4.92 12.02 9.10
C GLY A 104 -6.19 12.69 8.59
N MET A 105 -6.73 12.23 7.46
CA MET A 105 -8.03 12.71 6.95
C MET A 105 -9.18 12.32 7.88
N ALA A 106 -9.24 11.05 8.30
CA ALA A 106 -10.32 10.53 9.13
C ALA A 106 -10.42 11.25 10.49
N GLY A 107 -9.30 11.72 11.05
CA GLY A 107 -9.29 12.49 12.29
C GLY A 107 -10.08 13.80 12.19
N VAL A 108 -10.13 14.42 11.01
CA VAL A 108 -10.90 15.66 10.77
C VAL A 108 -12.29 15.33 10.24
N LEU A 109 -12.39 14.39 9.29
CA LEU A 109 -13.66 14.02 8.65
C LEU A 109 -14.66 13.34 9.61
N ALA A 110 -14.20 12.85 10.76
CA ALA A 110 -15.08 12.34 11.80
C ALA A 110 -15.80 13.44 12.59
N GLU A 111 -15.34 14.69 12.51
CA GLU A 111 -15.94 15.85 13.20
C GLU A 111 -16.87 16.64 12.27
N GLY A 112 -16.64 16.60 10.96
CA GLY A 112 -17.48 17.19 9.93
C GLY A 112 -17.03 16.78 8.52
N SER A 113 -17.88 16.92 7.51
CA SER A 113 -17.65 16.39 6.16
C SER A 113 -17.91 17.39 5.03
N ASP A 114 -17.97 18.67 5.36
CA ASP A 114 -18.12 19.76 4.39
C ASP A 114 -16.79 20.11 3.69
N ALA A 115 -16.83 21.13 2.83
CA ALA A 115 -15.67 21.62 2.07
C ALA A 115 -14.49 22.04 2.99
N ASP A 116 -14.78 22.74 4.09
CA ASP A 116 -13.77 23.23 5.03
C ASP A 116 -13.08 22.07 5.74
N HIS A 117 -13.87 21.08 6.19
CA HIS A 117 -13.35 19.87 6.81
C HIS A 117 -12.49 19.05 5.84
N LEU A 118 -12.88 18.96 4.55
CA LEU A 118 -12.05 18.27 3.56
C LEU A 118 -10.70 18.99 3.33
N GLY A 119 -10.71 20.32 3.21
CA GLY A 119 -9.48 21.10 3.08
C GLY A 119 -8.55 20.93 4.29
N LEU A 120 -9.10 20.95 5.50
CA LEU A 120 -8.36 20.71 6.74
C LEU A 120 -7.88 19.24 6.85
N ALA A 121 -8.70 18.27 6.42
CA ALA A 121 -8.36 16.85 6.41
C ALA A 121 -7.15 16.56 5.51
N LEU A 122 -7.11 17.14 4.31
CA LEU A 122 -5.97 17.00 3.39
C LEU A 122 -4.69 17.62 3.97
N ALA A 123 -4.79 18.80 4.58
CA ALA A 123 -3.69 19.43 5.30
C ALA A 123 -3.17 18.54 6.43
N ARG A 124 -4.08 18.03 7.28
CA ARG A 124 -3.71 17.17 8.41
C ARG A 124 -3.08 15.87 7.96
N ALA A 125 -3.57 15.29 6.87
CA ALA A 125 -3.01 14.11 6.24
C ALA A 125 -1.58 14.33 5.76
N ALA A 126 -1.33 15.41 4.98
CA ALA A 126 -0.01 15.72 4.46
C ALA A 126 1.02 15.92 5.60
N ASP A 127 0.65 16.67 6.64
CA ASP A 127 1.50 16.89 7.81
C ASP A 127 1.79 15.57 8.55
N ALA A 128 0.76 14.76 8.78
CA ALA A 128 0.87 13.50 9.52
C ALA A 128 1.71 12.46 8.76
N ALA A 129 1.59 12.40 7.43
CA ALA A 129 2.40 11.52 6.59
C ALA A 129 3.87 11.94 6.58
N ARG A 130 4.14 13.24 6.46
CA ARG A 130 5.50 13.77 6.49
C ARG A 130 6.20 13.54 7.84
N GLN A 131 5.46 13.63 8.94
CA GLN A 131 5.98 13.36 10.29
C GLN A 131 6.21 11.86 10.57
N ALA A 132 5.54 10.96 9.84
CA ALA A 132 5.64 9.52 10.06
C ALA A 132 6.86 8.88 9.39
N VAL A 133 7.45 9.55 8.41
CA VAL A 133 8.67 9.12 7.71
C VAL A 133 9.86 9.76 8.39
N ALA A 134 10.85 8.96 8.81
CA ALA A 134 11.99 9.48 9.57
C ALA A 134 12.87 10.44 8.74
N HIS A 135 13.04 10.15 7.45
CA HIS A 135 13.80 10.96 6.50
C HIS A 135 12.93 11.32 5.28
N PRO A 136 12.07 12.35 5.38
CA PRO A 136 11.17 12.73 4.29
C PRO A 136 11.95 13.35 3.12
N VAL A 137 11.64 12.92 1.90
CA VAL A 137 12.34 13.34 0.67
C VAL A 137 11.36 14.02 -0.30
N GLU A 138 11.77 15.14 -0.88
CA GLU A 138 11.01 15.84 -1.92
C GLU A 138 11.07 15.08 -3.26
N GLY A 139 10.04 15.24 -4.08
CA GLY A 139 9.84 14.44 -5.29
C GLY A 139 9.22 13.07 -5.01
N THR A 140 8.60 12.88 -3.84
CA THR A 140 7.89 11.65 -3.46
C THR A 140 6.39 11.91 -3.25
N VAL A 141 5.64 10.88 -2.87
CA VAL A 141 4.24 10.96 -2.43
C VAL A 141 4.00 12.07 -1.41
N LEU A 142 4.98 12.39 -0.56
CA LEU A 142 4.89 13.47 0.43
C LEU A 142 4.75 14.85 -0.23
N THR A 143 5.49 15.10 -1.32
CA THR A 143 5.38 16.34 -2.10
C THR A 143 4.02 16.44 -2.79
N VAL A 144 3.53 15.32 -3.33
CA VAL A 144 2.21 15.25 -3.98
C VAL A 144 1.08 15.52 -2.97
N ALA A 145 1.14 14.91 -1.78
CA ALA A 145 0.19 15.15 -0.69
C ALA A 145 0.20 16.61 -0.22
N THR A 146 1.40 17.19 -0.06
CA THR A 146 1.56 18.60 0.34
C THR A 146 0.91 19.53 -0.68
N ALA A 147 1.17 19.32 -1.97
CA ALA A 147 0.59 20.15 -3.03
C ALA A 147 -0.93 19.99 -3.16
N ALA A 148 -1.46 18.78 -2.94
CA ALA A 148 -2.90 18.54 -2.90
C ALA A 148 -3.56 19.36 -1.77
N ALA A 149 -2.96 19.33 -0.59
CA ALA A 149 -3.44 20.10 0.57
C ALA A 149 -3.36 21.61 0.34
N GLU A 150 -2.26 22.11 -0.24
CA GLU A 150 -2.10 23.53 -0.54
C GLU A 150 -3.11 24.02 -1.59
N ALA A 151 -3.37 23.22 -2.63
CA ALA A 151 -4.36 23.55 -3.64
C ALA A 151 -5.79 23.55 -3.08
N ALA A 152 -6.08 22.64 -2.14
CA ALA A 152 -7.37 22.56 -1.45
C ALA A 152 -7.66 23.76 -0.52
N ARG A 153 -6.62 24.46 -0.04
CA ARG A 153 -6.74 25.65 0.83
C ARG A 153 -7.11 26.95 0.08
N GLY A 154 -7.24 26.90 -1.26
CA GLY A 154 -7.70 28.06 -2.04
C GLY A 154 -9.12 28.49 -1.67
N ASP A 155 -9.60 29.58 -2.27
CA ASP A 155 -10.96 30.15 -2.08
C ASP A 155 -12.04 29.26 -2.75
N ALA A 156 -11.98 27.95 -2.47
CA ALA A 156 -12.79 26.92 -3.07
C ALA A 156 -14.11 26.84 -2.30
N GLY A 157 -15.13 27.54 -2.81
CA GLY A 157 -16.39 27.75 -2.11
C GLY A 157 -17.21 26.49 -1.77
N ASP A 158 -17.12 25.41 -2.55
CA ASP A 158 -17.88 24.17 -2.32
C ASP A 158 -17.00 22.91 -2.35
N LEU A 159 -17.57 21.78 -1.88
CA LEU A 159 -16.87 20.49 -1.79
C LEU A 159 -16.31 20.04 -3.14
N HIS A 160 -17.04 20.31 -4.23
CA HIS A 160 -16.66 19.96 -5.61
C HIS A 160 -15.44 20.74 -6.07
N ALA A 161 -15.34 22.02 -5.71
CA ALA A 161 -14.19 22.87 -5.98
C ALA A 161 -12.97 22.41 -5.17
N VAL A 162 -13.14 22.09 -3.88
CA VAL A 162 -12.04 21.64 -3.01
C VAL A 162 -11.43 20.34 -3.53
N VAL A 163 -12.25 19.32 -3.81
CA VAL A 163 -11.75 18.03 -4.30
C VAL A 163 -11.07 18.15 -5.67
N ARG A 164 -11.60 18.99 -6.56
CA ARG A 164 -11.01 19.25 -7.87
C ARG A 164 -9.67 19.96 -7.75
N ALA A 165 -9.58 20.98 -6.90
CA ALA A 165 -8.33 21.69 -6.64
C ALA A 165 -7.27 20.76 -6.05
N ALA A 166 -7.64 19.93 -5.08
CA ALA A 166 -6.74 18.93 -4.49
C ALA A 166 -6.19 17.95 -5.54
N TYR A 167 -7.08 17.42 -6.39
CA TYR A 167 -6.70 16.49 -7.46
C TYR A 167 -5.75 17.13 -8.48
N GLU A 168 -6.07 18.33 -8.99
CA GLU A 168 -5.21 19.01 -9.95
C GLU A 168 -3.87 19.46 -9.34
N GLY A 169 -3.87 19.89 -8.07
CA GLY A 169 -2.65 20.19 -7.32
C GLY A 169 -1.73 18.97 -7.20
N ALA A 170 -2.31 17.81 -6.86
CA ALA A 170 -1.60 16.55 -6.80
C ALA A 170 -1.00 16.16 -8.17
N ARG A 171 -1.79 16.25 -9.25
CA ARG A 171 -1.32 15.95 -10.62
C ARG A 171 -0.18 16.85 -11.06
N ALA A 172 -0.30 18.16 -10.83
CA ALA A 172 0.74 19.11 -11.18
C ALA A 172 2.04 18.86 -10.40
N ALA A 173 1.93 18.49 -9.12
CA ALA A 173 3.10 18.13 -8.32
C ALA A 173 3.73 16.82 -8.77
N LEU A 174 2.92 15.79 -9.07
CA LEU A 174 3.40 14.51 -9.59
C LEU A 174 4.24 14.70 -10.86
N ALA A 175 3.76 15.53 -11.80
CA ALA A 175 4.48 15.82 -13.04
C ALA A 175 5.87 16.46 -12.81
N ARG A 176 6.06 17.15 -11.69
CA ARG A 176 7.35 17.78 -11.31
C ARG A 176 8.26 16.89 -10.46
N THR A 177 7.79 15.73 -9.99
CA THR A 177 8.63 14.81 -9.21
C THR A 177 9.95 14.42 -9.90
N PRO A 178 10.05 14.24 -11.24
CA PRO A 178 11.32 13.95 -11.90
C PRO A 178 12.32 15.10 -11.84
N GLU A 179 11.85 16.34 -11.69
CA GLU A 179 12.69 17.54 -11.54
C GLU A 179 13.25 17.68 -10.11
N GLN A 180 12.60 17.04 -9.14
CA GLN A 180 12.89 17.17 -7.71
C GLN A 180 13.78 16.03 -7.19
N LEU A 181 13.63 14.83 -7.76
CA LEU A 181 14.36 13.65 -7.33
C LEU A 181 15.15 13.04 -8.50
N ALA A 182 16.48 13.09 -8.40
CA ALA A 182 17.36 12.79 -9.53
C ALA A 182 17.22 11.34 -10.05
N VAL A 183 16.86 10.37 -9.21
CA VAL A 183 16.62 8.99 -9.67
C VAL A 183 15.40 8.90 -10.58
N LEU A 184 14.32 9.62 -10.26
CA LEU A 184 13.12 9.73 -11.10
C LEU A 184 13.45 10.43 -12.42
N GLY A 185 14.17 11.55 -12.37
CA GLY A 185 14.63 12.29 -13.55
C GLY A 185 15.49 11.46 -14.51
N ARG A 186 16.42 10.65 -13.97
CA ARG A 186 17.25 9.74 -14.78
C ARG A 186 16.45 8.60 -15.40
N ALA A 187 15.49 8.05 -14.67
CA ALA A 187 14.61 6.99 -15.16
C ALA A 187 13.54 7.50 -16.13
N GLY A 188 13.29 8.82 -16.16
CA GLY A 188 12.26 9.43 -17.00
C GLY A 188 10.84 9.08 -16.53
N VAL A 189 10.67 8.77 -15.25
CA VAL A 189 9.40 8.36 -14.64
C VAL A 189 9.03 9.31 -13.50
N VAL A 190 7.74 9.42 -13.22
CA VAL A 190 7.24 10.12 -12.02
C VAL A 190 7.31 9.21 -10.79
N ASP A 191 7.11 9.77 -9.61
CA ASP A 191 7.05 8.99 -8.37
C ASP A 191 5.89 7.98 -8.37
N ALA A 192 6.18 6.72 -8.04
CA ALA A 192 5.20 5.63 -8.02
C ALA A 192 4.14 5.83 -6.92
N GLY A 193 4.58 6.20 -5.71
CA GLY A 193 3.67 6.47 -4.59
C GLY A 193 2.77 7.68 -4.86
N GLY A 194 3.33 8.74 -5.43
CA GLY A 194 2.62 9.94 -5.86
C GLY A 194 1.59 9.65 -6.96
N ARG A 195 1.94 8.79 -7.93
CA ARG A 195 0.98 8.31 -8.93
C ARG A 195 -0.19 7.58 -8.28
N GLY A 196 0.10 6.68 -7.35
CA GLY A 196 -0.93 5.99 -6.56
C GLY A 196 -1.83 6.94 -5.76
N LEU A 197 -1.26 7.97 -5.12
CA LEU A 197 -2.04 8.98 -4.41
C LEU A 197 -2.95 9.79 -5.35
N VAL A 198 -2.46 10.18 -6.52
CA VAL A 198 -3.28 10.83 -7.56
C VAL A 198 -4.44 9.93 -7.97
N THR A 199 -4.22 8.61 -8.12
CA THR A 199 -5.28 7.66 -8.43
C THR A 199 -6.34 7.62 -7.32
N VAL A 200 -5.94 7.61 -6.04
CA VAL A 200 -6.86 7.65 -4.88
C VAL A 200 -7.64 8.97 -4.80
N LEU A 201 -7.00 10.11 -5.05
CA LEU A 201 -7.67 11.42 -5.08
C LEU A 201 -8.61 11.57 -6.29
N GLY A 202 -8.27 10.95 -7.42
CA GLY A 202 -9.15 10.88 -8.59
C GLY A 202 -10.44 10.09 -8.30
N ALA A 203 -10.34 9.02 -7.52
CA ALA A 203 -11.51 8.28 -7.04
C ALA A 203 -12.38 9.10 -6.07
N LEU A 204 -11.76 9.94 -5.22
CA LEU A 204 -12.51 10.88 -4.37
C LEU A 204 -13.25 11.92 -5.21
N LEU A 205 -12.59 12.47 -6.23
CA LEU A 205 -13.20 13.40 -7.19
C LEU A 205 -14.42 12.77 -7.87
N GLU A 206 -14.30 11.52 -8.33
CA GLU A 206 -15.40 10.81 -8.97
C GLU A 206 -16.54 10.50 -7.99
N ALA A 207 -16.23 10.10 -6.74
CA ALA A 207 -17.24 9.85 -5.72
C ALA A 207 -18.06 11.09 -5.36
N VAL A 208 -17.43 12.27 -5.32
CA VAL A 208 -18.07 13.54 -4.97
C VAL A 208 -18.80 14.15 -6.17
N THR A 209 -18.16 14.16 -7.35
CA THR A 209 -18.68 14.92 -8.51
C THR A 209 -19.46 14.05 -9.49
N GLY A 210 -19.37 12.72 -9.38
CA GLY A 210 -19.88 11.77 -10.37
C GLY A 210 -19.15 11.82 -11.72
N GLN A 211 -18.06 12.59 -11.81
CA GLN A 211 -17.26 12.74 -13.02
C GLN A 211 -15.93 12.01 -12.84
N ALA A 212 -15.76 10.91 -13.57
CA ALA A 212 -14.48 10.22 -13.64
C ALA A 212 -13.40 11.18 -14.18
N PRO A 213 -12.18 11.19 -13.60
CA PRO A 213 -11.09 12.00 -14.10
C PRO A 213 -10.79 11.70 -15.57
N VAL A 214 -10.47 12.75 -16.33
CA VAL A 214 -10.05 12.59 -17.72
C VAL A 214 -8.73 11.83 -17.71
N ARG A 215 -8.74 10.61 -18.26
CA ARG A 215 -7.52 9.87 -18.52
C ARG A 215 -6.73 10.57 -19.60
N GLU A 216 -5.51 10.97 -19.28
CA GLU A 216 -4.61 11.42 -20.32
C GLU A 216 -4.38 10.24 -21.29
N PRO A 217 -4.46 10.49 -22.61
CA PRO A 217 -4.13 9.49 -23.59
C PRO A 217 -2.75 8.94 -23.28
N ARG A 218 -2.60 7.61 -23.32
CA ARG A 218 -1.31 6.93 -23.17
C ARG A 218 -0.33 7.56 -24.15
N THR A 219 0.55 8.45 -23.70
CA THR A 219 1.58 9.04 -24.55
C THR A 219 2.62 7.98 -24.79
N GLY A 220 2.38 7.16 -25.82
CA GLY A 220 3.35 6.23 -26.41
C GLY A 220 3.84 5.14 -25.47
N ALA A 221 3.53 3.90 -25.83
CA ALA A 221 4.41 2.80 -25.47
C ALA A 221 5.87 3.20 -25.73
N VAL A 222 6.69 3.29 -24.69
CA VAL A 222 8.04 2.75 -24.84
C VAL A 222 7.80 1.31 -25.28
N GLY A 223 8.29 0.96 -26.48
CA GLY A 223 8.06 -0.33 -27.11
C GLY A 223 8.39 -1.51 -26.18
N PRO A 224 8.09 -2.75 -26.61
CA PRO A 224 8.31 -3.94 -25.76
C PRO A 224 9.71 -3.85 -25.19
N ALA A 225 9.83 -3.97 -23.87
CA ALA A 225 11.07 -3.89 -23.09
C ALA A 225 12.26 -4.36 -23.90
N GLY A 226 12.88 -3.41 -24.60
CA GLY A 226 14.17 -3.61 -25.23
C GLY A 226 15.10 -3.63 -24.04
N ALA A 227 15.68 -4.79 -23.78
CA ALA A 227 16.81 -4.97 -22.89
C ALA A 227 17.59 -3.66 -22.83
N VAL A 228 17.73 -3.10 -21.63
CA VAL A 228 18.77 -2.12 -21.34
C VAL A 228 20.05 -2.80 -21.78
N ALA A 229 20.44 -2.52 -23.03
CA ALA A 229 21.67 -3.02 -23.59
C ALA A 229 22.74 -2.47 -22.66
N ALA A 230 23.49 -3.39 -22.05
CA ALA A 230 24.69 -3.08 -21.33
C ALA A 230 25.51 -2.13 -22.21
N ALA A 231 25.48 -0.84 -21.85
CA ALA A 231 26.37 0.14 -22.42
C ALA A 231 27.76 -0.33 -21.97
N THR A 232 28.50 -0.88 -22.91
CA THR A 232 29.92 -1.17 -22.78
C THR A 232 30.62 0.16 -22.60
N VAL A 233 30.76 0.59 -21.35
CA VAL A 233 31.65 1.67 -20.99
C VAL A 233 33.05 1.14 -21.21
N THR A 234 33.70 1.64 -22.26
CA THR A 234 35.12 1.44 -22.50
C THR A 234 35.91 2.07 -21.37
N ASP A 235 36.80 1.25 -20.80
CA ASP A 235 37.76 1.50 -19.74
C ASP A 235 38.46 2.87 -19.86
N GLY A 236 38.36 3.70 -18.82
CA GLY A 236 39.06 4.98 -18.67
C GLY A 236 38.95 5.46 -17.22
N PRO A 237 40.07 5.74 -16.52
CA PRO A 237 40.08 5.86 -15.07
C PRO A 237 39.46 7.20 -14.63
N LEU A 238 38.31 7.13 -13.97
CA LEU A 238 37.74 8.22 -13.21
C LEU A 238 37.91 7.88 -11.72
N ASP A 239 38.90 8.52 -11.11
CA ASP A 239 39.06 8.60 -9.65
C ASP A 239 37.84 9.30 -9.05
N CYS A 240 36.91 8.51 -8.53
CA CYS A 240 35.91 8.91 -7.56
C CYS A 240 36.19 8.09 -6.28
N PRO A 241 36.22 8.69 -5.07
CA PRO A 241 36.46 7.93 -3.87
C PRO A 241 35.33 6.92 -3.66
N GLU A 242 35.66 5.64 -3.70
CA GLU A 242 34.80 4.56 -3.24
C GLU A 242 34.53 4.76 -1.75
N GLU A 243 33.32 5.20 -1.41
CA GLU A 243 32.77 4.93 -0.09
C GLU A 243 32.48 3.44 -0.01
N ALA A 244 33.38 2.72 0.66
CA ALA A 244 33.24 1.31 0.97
C ALA A 244 32.07 1.09 1.95
N GLY A 245 30.96 0.53 1.45
CA GLY A 245 29.78 0.11 2.21
C GLY A 245 28.70 -0.46 1.30
N GLY A 246 28.97 -1.60 0.66
CA GLY A 246 28.08 -2.24 -0.31
C GLY A 246 27.00 -3.12 0.31
N GLY A 247 25.77 -2.94 -0.16
CA GLY A 247 24.57 -3.72 0.15
C GLY A 247 23.53 -2.90 0.88
N GLY A 248 22.38 -2.62 0.25
CA GLY A 248 21.22 -2.08 0.97
C GLY A 248 20.73 -3.04 2.06
N PRO A 249 19.74 -2.64 2.87
CA PRO A 249 19.30 -3.40 4.05
C PRO A 249 18.95 -4.84 3.67
N ALA A 250 19.32 -5.81 4.51
CA ALA A 250 19.06 -7.22 4.23
C ALA A 250 17.59 -7.64 4.44
N PHE A 251 16.88 -7.00 5.36
CA PHE A 251 15.54 -7.39 5.78
C PHE A 251 14.52 -6.26 5.75
N GLU A 252 13.28 -6.61 5.41
CA GLU A 252 12.07 -5.83 5.67
C GLU A 252 11.44 -6.36 6.95
N VAL A 253 11.16 -5.48 7.91
CA VAL A 253 10.46 -5.84 9.16
C VAL A 253 9.21 -5.01 9.28
N ILE A 254 8.06 -5.71 9.32
CA ILE A 254 6.74 -5.12 9.47
C ILE A 254 6.06 -5.71 10.70
N TYR A 255 5.49 -4.87 11.56
CA TYR A 255 4.64 -5.33 12.65
C TYR A 255 3.61 -4.28 13.09
N LEU A 256 2.53 -4.76 13.69
CA LEU A 256 1.65 -3.92 14.49
C LEU A 256 2.17 -3.84 15.92
N LEU A 257 1.96 -2.69 16.57
CA LEU A 257 2.45 -2.42 17.91
C LEU A 257 1.36 -1.75 18.75
N GLU A 258 1.03 -2.39 19.88
CA GLU A 258 0.28 -1.76 20.97
C GLU A 258 1.25 -1.01 21.88
N ALA A 259 1.26 0.32 21.83
CA ALA A 259 2.17 1.16 22.62
C ALA A 259 1.61 2.58 22.83
N ARG A 260 1.98 3.23 23.95
CA ARG A 260 1.64 4.64 24.18
C ARG A 260 2.48 5.55 23.30
N ASP A 261 1.91 6.69 22.90
CA ASP A 261 2.53 7.66 22.00
C ASP A 261 3.93 8.08 22.45
N GLU A 262 4.17 8.29 23.75
CA GLU A 262 5.51 8.69 24.25
C GLU A 262 6.58 7.60 24.09
N GLN A 263 6.16 6.33 24.01
CA GLN A 263 7.06 5.19 23.81
C GLN A 263 7.48 5.08 22.34
N VAL A 264 6.62 5.53 21.43
CA VAL A 264 6.85 5.46 19.99
C VAL A 264 7.88 6.47 19.51
N ASP A 265 7.97 7.65 20.13
CA ASP A 265 9.04 8.60 19.80
C ASP A 265 10.44 8.03 20.09
N ARG A 266 10.58 7.26 21.17
CA ARG A 266 11.84 6.54 21.47
C ARG A 266 12.07 5.39 20.52
N LEU A 267 11.02 4.66 20.16
CA LEU A 267 11.08 3.59 19.18
C LEU A 267 11.58 4.12 17.82
N ARG A 268 11.05 5.25 17.37
CA ARG A 268 11.47 5.90 16.13
C ARG A 268 12.97 6.16 16.13
N ALA A 269 13.48 6.85 17.15
CA ALA A 269 14.91 7.15 17.25
C ALA A 269 15.79 5.89 17.26
N ARG A 270 15.32 4.79 17.88
CA ARG A 270 16.07 3.53 17.89
C ARG A 270 16.04 2.81 16.55
N LEU A 271 14.88 2.72 15.92
CA LEU A 271 14.75 2.06 14.61
C LEU A 271 15.45 2.85 13.50
N ASP A 272 15.47 4.17 13.59
CA ASP A 272 16.19 5.07 12.67
C ASP A 272 17.70 4.84 12.73
N ALA A 273 18.22 4.50 13.91
CA ALA A 273 19.62 4.12 14.06
C ALA A 273 19.94 2.68 13.57
N LEU A 274 18.92 1.86 13.33
CA LEU A 274 19.07 0.45 12.93
C LEU A 274 18.86 0.21 11.42
N GLY A 275 18.25 1.16 10.70
CA GLY A 275 17.79 0.93 9.34
C GLY A 275 17.64 2.19 8.51
N ASP A 276 17.60 2.02 7.19
CA ASP A 276 17.72 3.12 6.23
C ASP A 276 16.36 3.69 5.78
N SER A 277 15.29 2.93 5.96
CA SER A 277 13.92 3.31 5.57
C SER A 277 12.94 2.98 6.67
N LEU A 278 12.66 3.97 7.52
CA LEU A 278 11.74 3.85 8.65
C LEU A 278 10.45 4.64 8.39
N VAL A 279 9.32 3.95 8.51
CA VAL A 279 7.98 4.53 8.53
C VAL A 279 7.20 4.00 9.73
N VAL A 280 6.78 4.90 10.62
CA VAL A 280 5.98 4.55 11.82
C VAL A 280 4.71 5.38 11.87
N VAL A 281 3.59 4.70 11.62
CA VAL A 281 2.26 5.31 11.45
C VAL A 281 1.28 4.78 12.48
N GLY A 282 0.18 5.50 12.69
CA GLY A 282 -0.80 5.18 13.72
C GLY A 282 -0.90 6.25 14.80
N GLY A 283 -1.40 5.84 15.96
CA GLY A 283 -1.72 6.69 17.12
C GLY A 283 -2.88 6.09 17.92
N ASP A 284 -3.22 6.71 19.05
CA ASP A 284 -4.27 6.23 19.96
C ASP A 284 -4.01 4.81 20.49
N GLY A 285 -2.73 4.47 20.71
CA GLY A 285 -2.31 3.17 21.25
C GLY A 285 -2.02 2.08 20.21
N LEU A 286 -2.34 2.29 18.93
CA LEU A 286 -2.10 1.33 17.86
C LEU A 286 -1.18 1.91 16.79
N TRP A 287 -0.11 1.19 16.48
CA TRP A 287 0.92 1.60 15.55
C TRP A 287 1.22 0.51 14.52
N HIS A 288 1.58 0.93 13.31
CA HIS A 288 2.13 0.08 12.28
C HIS A 288 3.56 0.55 12.00
N VAL A 289 4.50 -0.37 12.20
CA VAL A 289 5.92 -0.14 11.99
C VAL A 289 6.33 -0.85 10.73
N HIS A 290 7.04 -0.12 9.87
CA HIS A 290 7.74 -0.68 8.75
C HIS A 290 9.17 -0.11 8.75
N VAL A 291 10.16 -0.99 8.81
CA VAL A 291 11.57 -0.62 8.77
C VAL A 291 12.36 -1.59 7.90
N HIS A 292 13.28 -1.06 7.11
CA HIS A 292 14.28 -1.88 6.42
C HIS A 292 15.57 -1.86 7.23
N VAL A 293 16.07 -3.03 7.64
CA VAL A 293 17.20 -3.19 8.57
C VAL A 293 18.13 -4.34 8.15
N ASP A 294 19.37 -4.31 8.60
CA ASP A 294 20.28 -5.46 8.49
C ASP A 294 20.08 -6.49 9.61
N ASP A 295 19.57 -6.06 10.76
CA ASP A 295 19.28 -6.92 11.90
C ASP A 295 17.78 -6.89 12.22
N ALA A 296 17.06 -7.89 11.70
CA ALA A 296 15.64 -8.05 11.96
C ALA A 296 15.32 -8.34 13.44
N GLY A 297 16.24 -8.97 14.17
CA GLY A 297 16.08 -9.26 15.60
C GLY A 297 16.07 -7.96 16.41
N ALA A 298 17.05 -7.08 16.17
CA ALA A 298 17.15 -5.79 16.84
C ALA A 298 15.91 -4.91 16.61
N ALA A 299 15.33 -4.95 15.41
CA ALA A 299 14.10 -4.21 15.08
C ALA A 299 12.88 -4.72 15.86
N VAL A 300 12.75 -6.04 16.03
CA VAL A 300 11.67 -6.65 16.82
C VAL A 300 11.87 -6.39 18.31
N GLU A 301 13.10 -6.51 18.82
CA GLU A 301 13.44 -6.21 20.21
C GLU A 301 13.13 -4.75 20.58
N ALA A 302 13.44 -3.80 19.69
CA ALA A 302 13.06 -2.41 19.86
C ALA A 302 11.53 -2.25 20.02
N GLY A 303 10.75 -2.97 19.22
CA GLY A 303 9.29 -3.01 19.32
C GLY A 303 8.79 -3.59 20.66
N VAL A 304 9.42 -4.67 21.15
CA VAL A 304 9.10 -5.29 22.46
C VAL A 304 9.41 -4.35 23.64
N GLU A 305 10.47 -3.58 23.55
CA GLU A 305 10.80 -2.60 24.59
C GLU A 305 9.84 -1.41 24.60
N ALA A 306 9.35 -1.00 23.43
CA ALA A 306 8.39 0.09 23.29
C ALA A 306 6.96 -0.32 23.68
N GLY A 307 6.57 -1.57 23.44
CA GLY A 307 5.22 -2.06 23.72
C GLY A 307 5.04 -3.53 23.36
N ARG A 308 3.87 -3.89 22.84
CA ARG A 308 3.55 -5.28 22.47
C ARG A 308 3.45 -5.41 20.95
N PRO A 309 4.50 -5.88 20.26
CA PRO A 309 4.43 -6.14 18.82
C PRO A 309 3.65 -7.43 18.53
N TYR A 310 2.90 -7.44 17.43
CA TYR A 310 2.13 -8.58 16.95
C TYR A 310 1.96 -8.53 15.44
N ARG A 311 1.56 -9.66 14.84
CA ARG A 311 1.54 -9.84 13.36
C ARG A 311 2.88 -9.47 12.71
N ILE A 312 3.97 -9.88 13.35
CA ILE A 312 5.34 -9.63 12.88
C ILE A 312 5.58 -10.40 11.59
N ARG A 313 6.11 -9.70 10.59
CA ARG A 313 6.55 -10.23 9.31
C ARG A 313 7.98 -9.77 9.07
N ILE A 314 8.81 -10.69 8.62
CA ILE A 314 10.20 -10.45 8.28
C ILE A 314 10.43 -11.02 6.88
N THR A 315 10.77 -10.15 5.94
CA THR A 315 11.10 -10.51 4.55
C THR A 315 12.59 -10.28 4.34
N HIS A 316 13.27 -11.09 3.52
CA HIS A 316 14.68 -10.90 3.20
C HIS A 316 14.84 -10.52 1.72
N PHE A 317 15.48 -9.38 1.44
CA PHE A 317 15.51 -8.80 0.09
C PHE A 317 16.32 -9.62 -0.91
N ALA A 318 17.38 -10.33 -0.48
CA ALA A 318 18.20 -11.14 -1.39
C ALA A 318 17.45 -12.38 -1.95
N THR A 319 16.30 -12.72 -1.36
CA THR A 319 15.43 -13.79 -1.85
C THR A 319 14.51 -13.36 -3.00
N GLU A 320 14.35 -12.04 -3.24
CA GLU A 320 13.51 -11.50 -4.31
C GLU A 320 14.33 -11.00 -5.51
N SER A 321 15.57 -10.55 -5.28
CA SER A 321 16.52 -10.15 -6.32
C SER A 321 17.47 -11.29 -6.72
N GLY A 322 16.92 -12.36 -7.29
CA GLY A 322 17.62 -13.42 -8.04
C GLY A 322 19.02 -13.88 -7.57
N HIS A 323 19.09 -14.96 -6.80
CA HIS A 323 19.92 -16.16 -7.02
C HIS A 323 19.63 -17.15 -5.87
N ASP A 324 18.54 -17.92 -6.02
CA ASP A 324 18.28 -19.08 -5.17
C ASP A 324 19.38 -20.13 -5.41
N VAL A 325 20.43 -20.12 -4.58
CA VAL A 325 21.24 -21.32 -4.32
C VAL A 325 20.48 -22.18 -3.31
N ARG A 326 19.22 -22.46 -3.61
CA ARG A 326 18.52 -23.63 -3.09
C ARG A 326 18.84 -24.73 -4.06
N VAL A 327 19.34 -25.85 -3.55
CA VAL A 327 19.49 -27.10 -4.30
C VAL A 327 18.20 -27.30 -5.09
N GLN A 328 18.25 -27.05 -6.40
CA GLN A 328 17.06 -27.05 -7.24
C GLN A 328 16.51 -28.46 -7.30
N ALA A 329 15.49 -28.73 -6.48
CA ALA A 329 14.47 -29.66 -6.89
C ALA A 329 13.83 -29.02 -8.14
N GLU A 330 13.86 -29.74 -9.26
CA GLU A 330 13.19 -29.29 -10.47
C GLU A 330 11.73 -28.96 -10.13
N PRO A 331 11.20 -27.82 -10.62
CA PRO A 331 9.82 -27.45 -10.35
C PRO A 331 8.90 -28.58 -10.81
N ALA A 332 7.99 -28.99 -9.93
CA ALA A 332 7.05 -30.06 -10.24
C ALA A 332 6.23 -29.64 -11.47
N GLN A 333 5.82 -30.60 -12.30
CA GLN A 333 4.94 -30.26 -13.43
C GLN A 333 3.61 -29.70 -12.94
N ARG A 334 3.06 -30.29 -11.87
CA ARG A 334 1.79 -29.91 -11.27
C ARG A 334 1.87 -29.96 -9.75
N ALA A 335 1.24 -28.99 -9.10
CA ALA A 335 0.96 -29.03 -7.68
C ALA A 335 -0.49 -28.66 -7.40
N VAL A 336 -0.99 -29.11 -6.25
CA VAL A 336 -2.32 -28.76 -5.75
C VAL A 336 -2.15 -27.87 -4.55
N VAL A 337 -2.79 -26.70 -4.57
CA VAL A 337 -2.94 -25.84 -3.40
C VAL A 337 -4.38 -25.98 -2.91
N VAL A 338 -4.58 -26.31 -1.64
CA VAL A 338 -5.92 -26.49 -1.08
C VAL A 338 -6.13 -25.63 0.15
N VAL A 339 -7.28 -24.96 0.20
CA VAL A 339 -7.74 -24.23 1.37
C VAL A 339 -8.57 -25.19 2.22
N VAL A 340 -8.24 -25.32 3.51
CA VAL A 340 -8.91 -26.29 4.41
C VAL A 340 -9.24 -25.67 5.76
N PRO A 341 -10.35 -26.07 6.39
CA PRO A 341 -10.66 -25.65 7.76
C PRO A 341 -9.87 -26.49 8.76
N GLY A 342 -8.89 -25.86 9.42
CA GLY A 342 -8.15 -26.41 10.55
C GLY A 342 -7.01 -27.38 10.24
N ASP A 343 -6.20 -27.64 11.26
CA ASP A 343 -4.92 -28.35 11.14
C ASP A 343 -5.05 -29.83 10.76
N GLY A 344 -6.13 -30.51 11.16
CA GLY A 344 -6.32 -31.94 10.90
C GLY A 344 -6.46 -32.25 9.40
N LEU A 345 -7.25 -31.45 8.68
CA LEU A 345 -7.37 -31.56 7.23
C LEU A 345 -6.10 -31.07 6.51
N ALA A 346 -5.43 -30.04 7.07
CA ALA A 346 -4.16 -29.58 6.54
C ALA A 346 -3.09 -30.68 6.58
N GLY A 347 -3.02 -31.45 7.67
CA GLY A 347 -2.13 -32.60 7.79
C GLY A 347 -2.38 -33.64 6.70
N LEU A 348 -3.63 -34.11 6.56
CA LEU A 348 -4.01 -35.13 5.57
C LEU A 348 -3.73 -34.68 4.13
N CYS A 349 -4.05 -33.43 3.79
CA CYS A 349 -3.78 -32.89 2.45
C CYS A 349 -2.28 -32.75 2.18
N THR A 350 -1.50 -32.36 3.20
CA THR A 350 -0.03 -32.26 3.08
C THR A 350 0.61 -33.64 2.89
N GLU A 351 0.17 -34.66 3.63
CA GLU A 351 0.60 -36.06 3.44
C GLU A 351 0.26 -36.59 2.04
N ALA A 352 -0.86 -36.15 1.46
CA ALA A 352 -1.24 -36.45 0.08
C ALA A 352 -0.46 -35.63 -0.98
N GLY A 353 0.45 -34.75 -0.57
CA GLY A 353 1.30 -33.97 -1.45
C GLY A 353 0.74 -32.61 -1.88
N ALA A 354 -0.32 -32.11 -1.24
CA ALA A 354 -0.85 -30.77 -1.50
C ALA A 354 -0.18 -29.71 -0.62
N THR A 355 -0.03 -28.50 -1.15
CA THR A 355 0.31 -27.32 -0.35
C THR A 355 -0.98 -26.79 0.29
N THR A 356 -0.97 -26.55 1.60
CA THR A 356 -2.20 -26.23 2.35
C THR A 356 -2.24 -24.77 2.79
N VAL A 357 -3.45 -24.21 2.80
CA VAL A 357 -3.78 -22.90 3.40
C VAL A 357 -4.90 -23.12 4.40
N ILE A 358 -4.72 -22.69 5.63
CA ILE A 358 -5.71 -22.89 6.69
C ILE A 358 -6.68 -21.72 6.68
N ALA A 359 -7.95 -21.99 6.38
CA ALA A 359 -9.03 -21.03 6.59
C ALA A 359 -9.50 -21.09 8.04
N ARG A 360 -9.41 -19.97 8.76
CA ARG A 360 -9.90 -19.86 10.14
C ARG A 360 -11.39 -19.50 10.14
N PRO A 361 -12.20 -20.01 11.08
CA PRO A 361 -13.62 -19.66 11.15
C PRO A 361 -13.82 -18.13 11.27
N GLY A 362 -14.54 -17.54 10.32
CA GLY A 362 -14.80 -16.08 10.27
C GLY A 362 -13.64 -15.22 9.73
N GLU A 363 -12.50 -15.83 9.39
CA GLU A 363 -11.32 -15.13 8.83
C GLU A 363 -10.89 -15.86 7.54
N PRO A 364 -11.55 -15.58 6.40
CA PRO A 364 -11.18 -16.17 5.11
C PRO A 364 -9.77 -15.70 4.70
N PRO A 365 -8.96 -16.58 4.07
CA PRO A 365 -7.62 -16.20 3.63
C PRO A 365 -7.68 -15.08 2.58
N ALA A 366 -6.84 -14.07 2.76
CA ALA A 366 -6.69 -12.98 1.81
C ALA A 366 -6.01 -13.44 0.52
N SER A 367 -6.15 -12.67 -0.58
CA SER A 367 -5.56 -13.03 -1.87
C SER A 367 -4.04 -13.23 -1.80
N GLY A 368 -3.34 -12.39 -1.04
CA GLY A 368 -1.89 -12.54 -0.83
C GLY A 368 -1.47 -13.87 -0.18
N GLU A 369 -2.25 -14.38 0.78
CA GLU A 369 -1.94 -15.67 1.42
C GLU A 369 -2.06 -16.85 0.45
N LEU A 370 -3.00 -16.75 -0.51
CA LEU A 370 -3.17 -17.73 -1.58
C LEU A 370 -2.03 -17.62 -2.60
N VAL A 371 -1.58 -16.41 -2.95
CA VAL A 371 -0.43 -16.20 -3.85
C VAL A 371 0.85 -16.78 -3.26
N ASP A 372 1.11 -16.53 -1.97
CA ASP A 372 2.25 -17.10 -1.27
C ASP A 372 2.20 -18.63 -1.29
N ALA A 373 1.01 -19.22 -1.11
CA ALA A 373 0.82 -20.66 -1.18
C ALA A 373 1.06 -21.24 -2.59
N ILE A 374 0.62 -20.54 -3.65
CA ILE A 374 0.90 -20.91 -5.04
C ILE A 374 2.41 -20.89 -5.31
N ARG A 375 3.12 -19.86 -4.84
CA ARG A 375 4.58 -19.74 -4.99
C ARG A 375 5.32 -20.83 -4.22
N ARG A 376 4.90 -21.11 -2.98
CA ARG A 376 5.46 -22.21 -2.15
C ARG A 376 5.29 -23.59 -2.78
N ALA A 377 4.27 -23.79 -3.61
CA ALA A 377 4.01 -25.07 -4.26
C ALA A 377 5.08 -25.43 -5.33
N HIS A 378 5.89 -24.46 -5.78
CA HIS A 378 7.04 -24.63 -6.70
C HIS A 378 6.75 -25.54 -7.90
N ALA A 379 5.67 -25.24 -8.64
CA ALA A 379 5.22 -26.02 -9.79
C ALA A 379 4.89 -25.16 -11.01
N ARG A 380 5.02 -25.74 -12.21
CA ARG A 380 4.70 -25.07 -13.48
C ARG A 380 3.20 -24.83 -13.65
N GLU A 381 2.39 -25.78 -13.19
CA GLU A 381 0.94 -25.69 -13.16
C GLU A 381 0.46 -25.86 -11.71
N VAL A 382 -0.39 -24.95 -11.24
CA VAL A 382 -0.97 -25.05 -9.90
C VAL A 382 -2.49 -25.13 -10.00
N VAL A 383 -3.06 -26.17 -9.39
CA VAL A 383 -4.51 -26.31 -9.21
C VAL A 383 -4.87 -25.76 -7.84
N LEU A 384 -5.49 -24.59 -7.80
CA LEU A 384 -6.00 -23.99 -6.57
C LEU A 384 -7.41 -24.47 -6.27
N LEU A 385 -7.59 -25.13 -5.12
CA LEU A 385 -8.84 -25.64 -4.61
C LEU A 385 -9.29 -24.77 -3.42
N PRO A 386 -10.16 -23.76 -3.63
CA PRO A 386 -10.58 -22.85 -2.58
C PRO A 386 -11.49 -23.50 -1.53
N ASN A 387 -12.09 -24.65 -1.84
CA ASN A 387 -12.94 -25.46 -0.94
C ASN A 387 -14.12 -24.71 -0.27
N ASP A 388 -14.37 -23.48 -0.69
CA ASP A 388 -15.49 -22.62 -0.31
C ASP A 388 -15.91 -21.79 -1.53
N ALA A 389 -17.21 -21.64 -1.75
CA ALA A 389 -17.75 -20.82 -2.84
C ALA A 389 -17.48 -19.32 -2.64
N ALA A 390 -17.39 -18.84 -1.40
CA ALA A 390 -17.10 -17.44 -1.09
C ALA A 390 -15.68 -17.03 -1.52
N LEU A 391 -14.74 -17.98 -1.53
CA LEU A 391 -13.33 -17.73 -1.88
C LEU A 391 -13.05 -17.71 -3.38
N ARG A 392 -14.05 -17.92 -4.24
CA ARG A 392 -13.84 -18.00 -5.69
C ARG A 392 -13.23 -16.74 -6.29
N HIS A 393 -13.68 -15.56 -5.86
CA HIS A 393 -13.17 -14.29 -6.38
C HIS A 393 -11.73 -14.05 -5.92
N THR A 394 -11.46 -14.26 -4.62
CA THR A 394 -10.12 -14.17 -4.02
C THR A 394 -9.13 -15.14 -4.66
N ALA A 395 -9.57 -16.38 -4.93
CA ALA A 395 -8.78 -17.40 -5.61
C ALA A 395 -8.49 -17.05 -7.07
N ALA A 396 -9.46 -16.46 -7.79
CA ALA A 396 -9.25 -15.98 -9.15
C ALA A 396 -8.24 -14.83 -9.18
N ALA A 397 -8.36 -13.86 -8.26
CA ALA A 397 -7.41 -12.77 -8.11
C ALA A 397 -5.99 -13.27 -7.80
N ALA A 398 -5.86 -14.25 -6.90
CA ALA A 398 -4.58 -14.86 -6.55
C ALA A 398 -3.97 -15.64 -7.74
N ALA A 399 -4.79 -16.36 -8.50
CA ALA A 399 -4.34 -17.10 -9.68
C ALA A 399 -3.84 -16.17 -10.79
N GLU A 400 -4.51 -15.03 -11.04
CA GLU A 400 -4.00 -14.01 -11.97
C GLU A 400 -2.70 -13.39 -11.46
N GLN A 401 -2.63 -13.05 -10.17
CA GLN A 401 -1.43 -12.48 -9.57
C GLN A 401 -0.22 -13.42 -9.65
N ALA A 402 -0.41 -14.74 -9.52
CA ALA A 402 0.68 -15.70 -9.60
C ALA A 402 1.16 -16.03 -11.03
N ARG A 403 0.43 -15.60 -12.07
CA ARG A 403 0.83 -15.75 -13.48
C ARG A 403 1.69 -14.60 -14.00
N THR A 404 1.68 -13.49 -13.28
CA THR A 404 2.47 -12.28 -13.55
C THR A 404 3.74 -12.36 -12.74
#